data_AF-A0A3C0QKS3-F1
#
_entry.id   AF-A0A3C0QKS3-F1
#
_cell.length_a   1.000
_cell.length_b   1.000
_cell.length_c   1.000
_cell.angle_alpha   90.00
_cell.angle_beta   90.00
_cell.angle_gamma   90.00
#
_symmetry.space_group_name_H-M   'P 1'
#
loop_
_entity.id
_entity.type
_entity.pdbx_description
1 polymer ?
#
loop_
_entity_poly.entity_id
_entity_poly.type
_entity_poly.pdbx_seq_one_letter_code
_entity_poly.pdbx_strand_id
1 'polypeptide(L)'
;MKKYPEFKEVISSRSLVVNHKLKPGIPFIMAPIIDNKDVIAIVSLHEVPFENITMHYENLFQTVVSLISNALKRAYFFEASLKDKRYISDTRILNPDTFEKILDEVRKKEEDLGMSYSLLRVSSTCQKSLQELSIIITESVRDNDYIGISNKKRVYVLLSNTQHNHAQIVIDRLSNRNIESSIITKEINDI
;
A
#
# COMPACT_ATOMS: atom_id res chain seq x y z
N MET A 1 8.13 -16.45 -14.68
CA MET A 1 8.12 -17.05 -13.32
C MET A 1 8.73 -18.47 -13.29
N LYS A 2 9.91 -18.67 -13.90
CA LYS A 2 10.56 -19.99 -14.10
C LYS A 2 11.93 -20.12 -13.39
N LYS A 3 12.28 -19.20 -12.49
CA LYS A 3 13.68 -18.99 -12.08
C LYS A 3 14.10 -19.56 -10.70
N TYR A 4 13.17 -19.96 -9.82
CA TYR A 4 13.53 -20.54 -8.51
C TYR A 4 12.44 -21.53 -8.00
N PRO A 5 12.54 -22.84 -8.27
CA PRO A 5 11.54 -23.83 -7.85
C PRO A 5 11.42 -23.99 -6.33
N GLU A 6 12.48 -23.74 -5.57
CA GLU A 6 12.52 -23.91 -4.13
C GLU A 6 11.68 -22.85 -3.39
N PHE A 7 11.53 -21.64 -3.95
CA PHE A 7 10.58 -20.65 -3.43
C PHE A 7 9.13 -21.07 -3.68
N LYS A 8 8.85 -21.78 -4.79
CA LYS A 8 7.51 -22.35 -5.01
C LYS A 8 7.20 -23.42 -3.98
N GLU A 9 8.19 -24.23 -3.63
CA GLU A 9 8.05 -25.27 -2.60
C GLU A 9 7.70 -24.67 -1.25
N VAL A 10 8.37 -23.60 -0.82
CA VAL A 10 8.03 -22.86 0.41
C VAL A 10 6.58 -22.34 0.38
N ILE A 11 6.16 -21.77 -0.75
CA ILE A 11 4.81 -21.23 -0.92
C ILE A 11 3.75 -22.36 -0.88
N SER A 12 4.00 -23.47 -1.57
CA SER A 12 3.04 -24.57 -1.68
C SER A 12 2.95 -25.40 -0.40
N SER A 13 4.09 -25.72 0.20
CA SER A 13 4.17 -26.51 1.43
C SER A 13 3.75 -25.71 2.65
N ARG A 14 3.92 -24.37 2.60
CA ARG A 14 3.74 -23.47 3.74
C ARG A 14 4.60 -23.88 4.95
N SER A 15 5.75 -24.49 4.68
CA SER A 15 6.69 -24.94 5.71
C SER A 15 8.10 -24.45 5.42
N LEU A 16 8.96 -24.59 6.43
CA LEU A 16 10.40 -24.43 6.31
C LEU A 16 10.93 -25.34 5.20
N VAL A 17 11.83 -24.82 4.36
CA VAL A 17 12.56 -25.60 3.35
C VAL A 17 14.05 -25.37 3.55
N VAL A 18 14.80 -26.46 3.63
CA VAL A 18 16.26 -26.46 3.82
C VAL A 18 16.94 -27.01 2.57
N ASN A 19 17.93 -26.28 2.07
CA ASN A 19 18.76 -26.70 0.94
C ASN A 19 19.85 -27.68 1.42
N HIS A 20 19.45 -28.90 1.81
CA HIS A 20 20.39 -29.95 2.26
C HIS A 20 21.43 -30.34 1.21
N LYS A 21 21.14 -30.08 -0.07
CA LYS A 21 22.06 -30.36 -1.19
C LYS A 21 23.06 -29.23 -1.44
N LEU A 22 23.00 -28.14 -0.66
CA LEU A 22 23.86 -26.95 -0.77
C LEU A 22 23.98 -26.45 -2.21
N LYS A 23 22.88 -26.47 -2.95
CA LYS A 23 22.86 -26.02 -4.33
C LYS A 23 23.25 -24.54 -4.39
N PRO A 24 24.20 -24.15 -5.26
CA PRO A 24 24.62 -22.76 -5.38
C PRO A 24 23.49 -21.88 -5.91
N GLY A 25 23.43 -20.63 -5.44
CA GLY A 25 22.45 -19.63 -5.90
C GLY A 25 21.04 -19.76 -5.32
N ILE A 26 20.85 -20.66 -4.35
CA ILE A 26 19.58 -20.85 -3.62
C ILE A 26 19.86 -20.65 -2.13
N PRO A 27 18.97 -19.99 -1.36
CA PRO A 27 19.16 -19.83 0.07
C PRO A 27 19.36 -21.17 0.78
N PHE A 28 20.15 -21.16 1.85
CA PHE A 28 20.39 -22.31 2.71
C PHE A 28 19.10 -22.76 3.42
N ILE A 29 18.36 -21.81 3.98
CA ILE A 29 17.08 -22.08 4.66
C ILE A 29 16.08 -20.98 4.30
N MET A 30 14.82 -21.39 4.12
CA MET A 30 13.71 -20.51 3.81
C MET A 30 12.52 -20.86 4.69
N ALA A 31 11.85 -19.84 5.20
CA ALA A 31 10.60 -20.01 5.95
C ALA A 31 9.55 -19.02 5.48
N PRO A 32 8.28 -19.44 5.36
CA PRO A 32 7.20 -18.55 4.98
C PRO A 32 6.72 -17.74 6.19
N ILE A 33 6.27 -16.52 5.89
CA ILE A 33 5.43 -15.72 6.78
C ILE A 33 3.99 -15.90 6.31
N ILE A 34 3.14 -16.47 7.16
CA ILE A 34 1.76 -16.86 6.81
C ILE A 34 0.77 -15.97 7.54
N ASP A 35 -0.13 -15.32 6.81
CA ASP A 35 -1.32 -14.64 7.35
C ASP A 35 -2.60 -15.25 6.77
N ASN A 36 -3.58 -15.57 7.61
CA ASN A 36 -4.87 -16.15 7.21
C ASN A 36 -4.83 -17.25 6.12
N LYS A 37 -3.75 -18.07 6.10
CA LYS A 37 -3.43 -19.19 5.18
C LYS A 37 -2.70 -18.80 3.89
N ASP A 38 -2.41 -17.53 3.67
CA ASP A 38 -1.62 -17.02 2.56
C ASP A 38 -0.19 -16.73 2.98
N VAL A 39 0.76 -17.09 2.12
CA VAL A 39 2.18 -16.76 2.31
C VAL A 39 2.39 -15.32 1.83
N ILE A 40 2.56 -14.40 2.78
CA ILE A 40 2.69 -12.96 2.50
C ILE A 40 4.14 -12.52 2.28
N ALA A 41 5.10 -13.29 2.81
CA ALA A 41 6.52 -13.05 2.64
C ALA A 41 7.32 -14.35 2.87
N ILE A 42 8.58 -14.36 2.48
CA ILE A 42 9.53 -15.45 2.75
C ILE A 42 10.78 -14.84 3.37
N VAL A 43 11.22 -15.41 4.48
CA VAL A 43 12.52 -15.10 5.09
C VAL A 43 13.51 -16.14 4.59
N SER A 44 14.61 -15.68 4.00
CA SER A 44 15.66 -16.53 3.45
C SER A 44 17.01 -16.20 4.06
N LEU A 45 17.81 -17.24 4.32
CA LEU A 45 19.17 -17.10 4.78
C LEU A 45 20.11 -17.71 3.74
N HIS A 46 21.07 -16.91 3.26
CA HIS A 46 21.86 -17.26 2.08
C HIS A 46 23.22 -17.87 2.44
N GLU A 47 23.87 -17.35 3.48
CA GLU A 47 25.21 -17.78 3.88
C GLU A 47 25.18 -18.22 5.35
N VAL A 48 25.56 -19.48 5.58
CA VAL A 48 25.69 -20.07 6.91
C VAL A 48 27.02 -20.80 6.95
N PRO A 49 27.92 -20.48 7.91
CA PRO A 49 29.13 -21.28 8.12
C PRO A 49 28.76 -22.74 8.34
N PHE A 50 29.47 -23.67 7.70
CA PHE A 50 29.14 -25.10 7.74
C PHE A 50 28.99 -25.64 9.17
N GLU A 51 29.79 -25.11 10.10
CA GLU A 51 29.80 -25.41 11.53
C GLU A 51 28.44 -25.16 12.22
N ASN A 52 27.65 -24.22 11.68
CA ASN A 52 26.36 -23.84 12.23
C ASN A 52 25.19 -24.59 11.57
N ILE A 53 25.45 -25.49 10.60
CA ILE A 53 24.41 -26.28 9.93
C ILE A 53 24.00 -27.45 10.84
N THR A 54 23.14 -27.16 11.80
CA THR A 54 22.64 -28.13 12.79
C THR A 54 21.12 -28.03 12.91
N MET A 55 20.47 -29.11 13.39
CA MET A 55 19.03 -29.06 13.73
C MET A 55 18.72 -27.96 14.77
N HIS A 56 19.66 -27.67 15.67
CA HIS A 56 19.49 -26.57 16.62
C HIS A 56 19.38 -25.21 15.91
N TYR A 57 20.19 -24.99 14.88
CA TYR A 57 20.17 -23.77 14.08
C TYR A 57 18.87 -23.62 13.27
N GLU A 58 18.36 -24.72 12.71
CA GLU A 58 17.05 -24.72 12.03
C GLU A 58 15.92 -24.34 12.98
N ASN A 59 15.90 -24.91 14.20
CA ASN A 59 14.92 -24.58 15.24
C ASN A 59 15.02 -23.12 15.70
N LEU A 60 16.24 -22.60 15.85
CA LEU A 60 16.47 -21.20 16.19
C LEU A 60 15.93 -20.29 15.07
N PHE A 61 16.26 -20.59 13.81
CA PHE A 61 15.75 -19.84 12.66
C PHE A 61 14.22 -19.84 12.62
N GLN A 62 13.59 -21.00 12.80
CA GLN A 62 12.13 -21.12 12.84
C GLN A 62 11.51 -20.29 13.97
N THR A 63 12.14 -20.27 15.15
CA THR A 63 11.72 -19.45 16.29
C THR A 63 11.78 -17.96 15.95
N VAL A 64 12.90 -17.51 15.37
CA VAL A 64 13.08 -16.11 14.94
C VAL A 64 12.03 -15.73 13.88
N VAL A 65 11.78 -16.59 12.90
CA VAL A 65 10.77 -16.33 11.86
C VAL A 65 9.36 -16.27 12.46
N SER A 66 9.06 -17.06 13.48
CA SER A 66 7.79 -16.97 14.22
C SER A 66 7.64 -15.62 14.92
N LEU A 67 8.70 -15.12 15.56
CA LEU A 67 8.70 -13.80 16.19
C LEU A 67 8.50 -12.67 15.17
N ILE A 68 9.21 -12.73 14.04
CA ILE A 68 9.06 -11.80 12.91
C ILE A 68 7.63 -11.86 12.38
N SER A 69 7.10 -13.06 12.16
CA SER A 69 5.73 -13.28 11.68
C SER A 69 4.69 -12.68 12.63
N ASN A 70 4.88 -12.84 13.94
CA ASN A 70 3.97 -12.28 14.93
C ASN A 70 4.07 -10.75 15.01
N ALA A 71 5.26 -10.17 14.89
CA ALA A 71 5.44 -8.72 14.84
C ALA A 71 4.82 -8.11 13.57
N LEU A 72 5.06 -8.73 12.42
CA LEU A 72 4.46 -8.33 11.15
C LEU A 72 2.96 -8.52 11.13
N LYS A 73 2.43 -9.61 11.71
CA LYS A 73 0.98 -9.77 11.90
C LYS A 73 0.41 -8.64 12.72
N ARG A 74 1.01 -8.30 13.87
CA ARG A 74 0.51 -7.17 14.68
C ARG A 74 0.55 -5.85 13.91
N ALA A 75 1.63 -5.57 13.17
CA ALA A 75 1.74 -4.38 12.32
C ALA A 75 0.74 -4.40 11.15
N TYR A 76 0.53 -5.55 10.51
CA TYR A 76 -0.39 -5.74 9.41
C TYR A 76 -1.86 -5.72 9.85
N PHE A 77 -2.20 -6.29 11.01
CA PHE A 77 -3.52 -6.15 11.63
C PHE A 77 -3.79 -4.72 12.06
N PHE A 78 -2.77 -4.00 12.54
CA PHE A 78 -2.89 -2.57 12.80
C PHE A 78 -3.14 -1.80 11.50
N GLU A 79 -2.34 -2.04 10.45
CA GLU A 79 -2.52 -1.44 9.12
C GLU A 79 -3.82 -1.86 8.41
N ALA A 80 -4.30 -3.09 8.57
CA ALA A 80 -5.53 -3.60 7.96
C ALA A 80 -6.77 -3.13 8.71
N SER A 81 -6.74 -3.13 10.05
CA SER A 81 -7.78 -2.50 10.88
C SER A 81 -7.80 -0.99 10.70
N LEU A 82 -6.67 -0.39 10.33
CA LEU A 82 -6.60 0.98 9.86
C LEU A 82 -7.14 1.11 8.43
N LYS A 83 -6.79 0.26 7.46
CA LYS A 83 -7.34 0.31 6.09
C LYS A 83 -8.87 0.25 6.09
N ASP A 84 -9.45 -0.69 6.85
CA ASP A 84 -10.91 -0.82 7.01
C ASP A 84 -11.54 0.42 7.68
N LYS A 85 -10.79 1.10 8.54
CA LYS A 85 -11.17 2.39 9.16
C LYS A 85 -10.68 3.63 8.42
N ARG A 86 -10.01 3.49 7.28
CA ARG A 86 -9.42 4.63 6.53
C ARG A 86 -10.21 4.90 5.29
N TYR A 87 -10.78 3.86 4.68
CA TYR A 87 -11.56 3.96 3.46
C TYR A 87 -13.05 3.78 3.74
N ILE A 88 -13.89 4.38 2.92
CA ILE A 88 -15.32 4.07 2.90
C ILE A 88 -15.49 2.67 2.31
N SER A 89 -16.36 1.85 2.91
CA SER A 89 -16.58 0.45 2.54
C SER A 89 -16.67 0.24 1.02
N ASP A 90 -15.90 -0.74 0.52
CA ASP A 90 -15.80 -1.10 -0.90
C ASP A 90 -15.32 0.01 -1.85
N THR A 91 -14.61 1.01 -1.32
CA THR A 91 -14.00 2.08 -2.12
C THR A 91 -12.52 2.30 -1.77
N ARG A 92 -11.79 2.97 -2.66
CA ARG A 92 -10.48 3.57 -2.38
C ARG A 92 -10.60 5.03 -1.93
N ILE A 93 -11.78 5.46 -1.50
CA ILE A 93 -12.04 6.82 -1.02
C ILE A 93 -11.76 6.87 0.48
N LEU A 94 -10.78 7.66 0.88
CA LEU A 94 -10.48 7.92 2.28
C LEU A 94 -11.68 8.58 2.97
N ASN A 95 -11.99 8.14 4.19
CA ASN A 95 -12.97 8.79 5.03
C ASN A 95 -12.49 10.16 5.52
N PRO A 96 -13.40 11.01 6.05
CA PRO A 96 -13.06 12.37 6.44
C PRO A 96 -11.86 12.48 7.39
N ASP A 97 -11.89 11.72 8.50
CA ASP A 97 -10.84 11.77 9.52
C ASP A 97 -9.45 11.42 8.98
N THR A 98 -9.38 10.46 8.06
CA THR A 98 -8.11 10.04 7.46
C THR A 98 -7.66 11.01 6.39
N PHE A 99 -8.61 11.49 5.58
CA PHE A 99 -8.31 12.43 4.50
C PHE A 99 -7.75 13.75 5.04
N GLU A 100 -8.32 14.29 6.12
CA GLU A 100 -7.83 15.50 6.79
C GLU A 100 -6.40 15.33 7.30
N LYS A 101 -6.10 14.22 7.99
CA LYS A 101 -4.75 13.94 8.50
C LYS A 101 -3.72 13.87 7.37
N ILE A 102 -4.04 13.17 6.28
CA ILE A 102 -3.14 13.07 5.13
C ILE A 102 -2.93 14.43 4.47
N LEU A 103 -4.00 15.22 4.33
CA LEU A 103 -3.91 16.56 3.75
C LEU A 103 -3.01 17.48 4.60
N ASP A 104 -3.12 17.42 5.93
CA ASP A 104 -2.27 18.17 6.84
C ASP A 104 -0.81 17.71 6.81
N GLU A 105 -0.54 16.42 6.69
CA GLU A 105 0.82 15.91 6.50
C GLU A 105 1.44 16.40 5.19
N VAL A 106 0.66 16.43 4.11
CA VAL A 106 1.11 16.91 2.81
C VAL A 106 1.33 18.42 2.82
N ARG A 107 0.49 19.19 3.52
CA ARG A 107 0.70 20.62 3.77
C ARG A 107 2.01 20.89 4.50
N LYS A 108 2.27 20.18 5.60
CA LYS A 108 3.53 20.28 6.35
C LYS A 108 4.74 19.95 5.48
N LYS A 109 4.66 18.89 4.67
CA LYS A 109 5.74 18.51 3.73
C LYS A 109 6.00 19.57 2.66
N GLU A 110 4.97 20.28 2.21
CA GLU A 110 5.16 21.39 1.29
C GLU A 110 5.89 22.56 1.97
N GLU A 111 5.52 22.88 3.21
CA GLU A 111 6.15 23.95 4.00
C GLU A 111 7.60 23.62 4.39
N ASP A 112 7.85 22.41 4.88
CA ASP A 112 9.15 21.99 5.43
C ASP A 112 10.15 21.58 4.34
N LEU A 113 9.67 20.97 3.24
CA LEU A 113 10.51 20.30 2.24
C LEU A 113 10.28 20.80 0.80
N GLY A 114 9.36 21.76 0.59
CA GLY A 114 9.05 22.29 -0.74
C GLY A 114 8.38 21.28 -1.68
N MET A 115 7.85 20.17 -1.15
CA MET A 115 7.19 19.14 -1.96
C MET A 115 5.80 19.62 -2.41
N SER A 116 5.69 20.06 -3.66
CA SER A 116 4.43 20.57 -4.22
C SER A 116 3.34 19.50 -4.28
N TYR A 117 2.10 19.90 -3.98
CA TYR A 117 0.91 19.09 -4.22
C TYR A 117 -0.16 19.89 -4.94
N SER A 118 -1.13 19.18 -5.53
CA SER A 118 -2.33 19.79 -6.11
C SER A 118 -3.57 19.09 -5.58
N LEU A 119 -4.57 19.86 -5.20
CA LEU A 119 -5.85 19.34 -4.71
C LEU A 119 -6.94 19.63 -5.75
N LEU A 120 -7.60 18.57 -6.22
CA LEU A 120 -8.71 18.66 -7.15
C LEU A 120 -10.01 18.39 -6.40
N ARG A 121 -11.02 19.23 -6.63
CA ARG A 121 -12.38 18.99 -6.17
C ARG A 121 -13.20 18.38 -7.30
N VAL A 122 -13.85 17.25 -7.03
CA VAL A 122 -14.82 16.65 -7.96
C VAL A 122 -16.13 17.45 -7.90
N SER A 123 -16.72 17.73 -9.06
CA SER A 123 -17.95 18.50 -9.15
C SER A 123 -19.12 17.79 -8.46
N SER A 124 -19.91 18.55 -7.70
CA SER A 124 -21.11 18.07 -7.01
C SER A 124 -22.28 17.74 -7.96
N THR A 125 -22.19 18.13 -9.24
CA THR A 125 -23.17 17.76 -10.26
C THR A 125 -22.97 16.33 -10.79
N CYS A 126 -21.89 15.65 -10.39
CA CYS A 126 -21.67 14.26 -10.76
C CYS A 126 -22.70 13.35 -10.09
N GLN A 127 -23.54 12.69 -10.90
CA GLN A 127 -24.59 11.78 -10.42
C GLN A 127 -24.09 10.36 -10.10
N LYS A 128 -22.77 10.12 -10.16
CA LYS A 128 -22.18 8.80 -9.92
C LYS A 128 -22.11 8.48 -8.43
N SER A 129 -22.29 7.21 -8.08
CA SER A 129 -22.08 6.71 -6.71
C SER A 129 -20.61 6.81 -6.28
N LEU A 130 -20.35 6.73 -4.96
CA LEU A 130 -18.99 6.73 -4.43
C LEU A 130 -18.16 5.55 -4.94
N GLN A 131 -18.79 4.39 -5.15
CA GLN A 131 -18.16 3.20 -5.71
C GLN A 131 -17.74 3.42 -7.17
N GLU A 132 -18.62 3.98 -7.99
CA GLU A 132 -18.30 4.30 -9.40
C GLU A 132 -17.20 5.36 -9.49
N LEU A 133 -17.31 6.43 -8.69
CA LEU A 133 -16.27 7.45 -8.59
C LEU A 133 -14.93 6.84 -8.18
N SER A 134 -14.93 5.97 -7.16
CA SER A 134 -13.73 5.28 -6.69
C SER A 134 -13.04 4.52 -7.82
N ILE A 135 -13.79 3.72 -8.60
CA ILE A 135 -13.23 2.93 -9.70
C ILE A 135 -12.65 3.85 -10.77
N ILE A 136 -13.44 4.80 -11.26
CA ILE A 136 -13.05 5.65 -12.40
C ILE A 136 -11.87 6.55 -12.04
N ILE A 137 -11.90 7.18 -10.86
CA ILE A 137 -10.82 8.06 -10.41
C ILE A 137 -9.55 7.24 -10.18
N THR A 138 -9.65 6.04 -9.58
CA THR A 138 -8.49 5.16 -9.36
C THR A 138 -7.75 4.86 -10.66
N GLU A 139 -8.48 4.58 -11.75
CA GLU A 139 -7.86 4.34 -13.07
C GLU A 139 -7.28 5.61 -13.73
N SER A 140 -7.62 6.78 -13.21
CA SER A 140 -7.25 8.08 -13.77
C SER A 140 -6.07 8.73 -13.02
N VAL A 141 -5.69 8.22 -11.86
CA VAL A 141 -4.63 8.77 -11.00
C VAL A 141 -3.48 7.76 -10.82
N ARG A 142 -2.36 8.18 -10.23
CA ARG A 142 -1.24 7.27 -9.93
C ARG A 142 -1.49 6.55 -8.60
N ASP A 143 -0.76 5.45 -8.36
CA ASP A 143 -0.91 4.67 -7.12
C ASP A 143 -0.61 5.46 -5.84
N ASN A 144 0.22 6.50 -5.94
CA ASN A 144 0.61 7.37 -4.81
C ASN A 144 -0.30 8.62 -4.65
N ASP A 145 -1.31 8.77 -5.49
CA ASP A 145 -2.32 9.83 -5.36
C ASP A 145 -3.48 9.33 -4.48
N TYR A 146 -4.11 10.24 -3.74
CA TYR A 146 -5.18 9.90 -2.80
C TYR A 146 -6.53 10.39 -3.30
N ILE A 147 -7.57 9.62 -2.99
CA ILE A 147 -8.97 10.02 -3.14
C ILE A 147 -9.54 10.12 -1.73
N GLY A 148 -10.27 11.19 -1.42
CA GLY A 148 -10.89 11.34 -0.11
C GLY A 148 -12.17 12.13 -0.16
N ILE A 149 -12.92 12.05 0.94
CA ILE A 149 -14.14 12.83 1.12
C ILE A 149 -13.97 13.76 2.32
N SER A 150 -14.41 15.02 2.24
CA SER A 150 -14.43 15.90 3.43
C SER A 150 -15.66 15.67 4.30
N ASN A 151 -15.67 16.29 5.48
CA ASN A 151 -16.82 16.31 6.39
C ASN A 151 -18.10 16.84 5.74
N LYS A 152 -17.97 17.72 4.73
CA LYS A 152 -19.09 18.24 3.92
C LYS A 152 -19.53 17.30 2.78
N LYS A 153 -19.10 16.03 2.79
CA LYS A 153 -19.39 15.00 1.77
C LYS A 153 -18.93 15.37 0.35
N ARG A 154 -17.85 16.15 0.24
CA ARG A 154 -17.27 16.54 -1.06
C ARG A 154 -16.09 15.64 -1.37
N VAL A 155 -16.02 15.13 -2.60
CA VAL A 155 -14.94 14.24 -3.04
C VAL A 155 -13.78 15.06 -3.60
N TYR A 156 -12.58 14.68 -3.20
CA TYR A 156 -11.33 15.31 -3.59
C TYR A 156 -10.31 14.29 -4.08
N VAL A 157 -9.42 14.74 -4.96
CA VAL A 157 -8.25 13.99 -5.41
C VAL A 157 -7.01 14.79 -5.03
N LEU A 158 -6.15 14.20 -4.21
CA LEU A 158 -4.89 14.78 -3.77
C LEU A 158 -3.77 14.20 -4.62
N LEU A 159 -3.17 15.05 -5.45
CA LEU A 159 -2.06 14.70 -6.32
C LEU A 159 -0.73 15.00 -5.62
N SER A 160 0.00 13.95 -5.28
CA SER A 160 1.28 14.06 -4.56
C SER A 160 2.39 14.46 -5.53
N ASN A 161 3.33 15.30 -5.07
CA ASN A 161 4.52 15.68 -5.84
C ASN A 161 4.20 16.20 -7.26
N THR A 162 3.13 16.98 -7.37
CA THR A 162 2.55 17.40 -8.64
C THR A 162 2.32 18.92 -8.61
N GLN A 163 3.03 19.63 -9.49
CA GLN A 163 2.81 21.05 -9.74
C GLN A 163 1.52 21.28 -10.56
N HIS A 164 0.98 22.50 -10.49
CA HIS A 164 -0.29 22.89 -11.12
C HIS A 164 -0.37 22.54 -12.61
N ASN A 165 0.73 22.64 -13.35
CA ASN A 165 0.82 22.31 -14.78
C ASN A 165 0.54 20.82 -15.07
N HIS A 166 0.89 19.92 -14.16
CA HIS A 166 0.64 18.48 -14.29
C HIS A 166 -0.74 18.06 -13.76
N ALA A 167 -1.36 18.89 -12.92
CA ALA A 167 -2.72 18.65 -12.44
C ALA A 167 -3.75 18.70 -13.59
N GLN A 168 -3.53 19.57 -14.58
CA GLN A 168 -4.41 19.68 -15.76
C GLN A 168 -4.52 18.37 -16.54
N ILE A 169 -3.41 17.62 -16.66
CA ILE A 169 -3.41 16.30 -17.32
C ILE A 169 -4.34 15.31 -16.60
N VAL A 170 -4.45 15.41 -15.28
CA VAL A 170 -5.38 14.58 -14.49
C VAL A 170 -6.82 15.04 -14.70
N ILE A 171 -7.06 16.36 -14.71
CA ILE A 171 -8.38 16.95 -14.95
C ILE A 171 -8.91 16.53 -16.32
N ASP A 172 -8.07 16.59 -17.37
CA ASP A 172 -8.45 16.20 -18.72
C ASP A 172 -8.78 14.69 -18.80
N ARG A 173 -8.00 13.84 -18.11
CA ARG A 173 -8.26 12.40 -18.02
C ARG A 173 -9.58 12.09 -17.30
N LEU A 174 -9.89 12.82 -16.23
CA LEU A 174 -11.15 12.70 -15.50
C LEU A 174 -12.33 13.19 -16.36
N SER A 175 -12.16 14.31 -17.07
CA SER A 175 -13.17 14.88 -17.98
C SER A 175 -13.52 13.91 -19.11
N ASN A 176 -12.52 13.26 -19.72
CA ASN A 176 -12.72 12.21 -20.73
C ASN A 176 -13.51 10.99 -20.21
N ARG A 177 -13.63 10.85 -18.89
CA ARG A 177 -14.41 9.81 -18.21
C ARG A 177 -15.69 10.36 -17.58
N ASN A 178 -16.14 11.55 -17.99
CA ASN A 178 -17.31 12.25 -17.49
C ASN A 178 -17.24 12.53 -15.98
N ILE A 179 -16.06 12.92 -15.49
CA ILE A 179 -15.84 13.42 -14.14
C ILE A 179 -15.27 14.84 -14.25
N GLU A 180 -16.12 15.82 -14.02
CA GLU A 180 -15.68 17.21 -13.91
C GLU A 180 -14.93 17.42 -12.59
N SER A 181 -13.76 18.04 -12.66
CA SER A 181 -12.99 18.42 -11.48
C SER A 181 -12.27 19.75 -11.70
N SER A 182 -12.05 20.49 -10.62
CA SER A 182 -11.36 21.79 -10.66
C SER A 182 -10.28 21.85 -9.59
N ILE A 183 -9.16 22.52 -9.91
CA ILE A 183 -8.12 22.78 -8.91
C ILE A 183 -8.68 23.74 -7.85
N ILE A 184 -8.35 23.48 -6.60
CA ILE A 184 -8.66 24.38 -5.49
C ILE A 184 -7.38 24.82 -4.82
N THR A 185 -7.19 26.14 -4.78
CA THR A 185 -6.12 26.81 -4.03
C THR A 185 -6.44 26.80 -2.53
N LYS A 186 -5.37 26.74 -1.73
CA LYS A 186 -5.28 26.41 -0.28
C LYS A 186 -6.30 27.04 0.69
N GLU A 187 -7.10 28.01 0.27
CA GLU A 187 -8.08 28.70 1.09
C GLU A 187 -9.50 28.24 0.78
N ILE A 188 -9.91 27.09 1.30
CA ILE A 188 -11.34 26.83 1.40
C ILE A 188 -11.67 26.22 2.76
N ASN A 189 -12.51 26.94 3.50
CA ASN A 189 -13.23 26.53 4.72
C ASN A 189 -14.25 25.38 4.46
N ASP A 190 -13.95 24.47 3.52
CA ASP A 190 -14.84 23.40 3.04
C ASP A 190 -14.31 21.97 3.24
N ILE A 191 -13.17 21.86 3.93
CA ILE A 191 -12.71 20.60 4.52
C ILE A 191 -13.39 20.48 5.88
#